data_AF-A0A6B2RPN6-F1
#
_entry.id   AF-A0A6B2RPN6-F1
#
_cell.length_a   1.000
_cell.length_b   1.000
_cell.length_c   1.000
_cell.angle_alpha   90.00
_cell.angle_beta   90.00
_cell.angle_gamma   90.00
#
_symmetry.space_group_name_H-M   'P 1'
#
loop_
_entity.id
_entity.type
_entity.pdbx_description
1 polymer ?
#
loop_
_entity_poly.entity_id
_entity_poly.type
_entity_poly.pdbx_seq_one_letter_code
_entity_poly.pdbx_strand_id
1 'polypeptide(L)'
;MPANVPVVQHEVAHPGDPSPQTCIQVARQAAILAVTAADDAMTAMCRSRSGAAARLEAAMHAAHKEAVEAERWADRAEQYADDPTMPSSAPSYCAREAVGHAVRAQSAAGAATTAADLRAELERKLTAGEYAERETERRREEAEREAEERAATGMDADNRDRAVRNRYLAEGHVAELGWTAGHVRVLEAAESGRLYWREGAARQAARRGLWSGGRRVSRDRTEALFAARFLVAVRQDDGTRVLTPSPMGQVALELARLHPAGLHDSEQAAYESRFARVRRRHKRRDDQKAAARALPPLDSSARNLYRKPVTLTEQRARAERDTVDRWEDEGGHCPGAHPAVNSVTSPPVRLILPLHRHTAVQPALW
;
A
#
# COMPACT_ATOMS: atom_id res chain seq x y z
N MET A 1 -21.39 -2.30 1.06
CA MET A 1 -21.37 -1.88 2.48
C MET A 1 -20.00 -2.26 3.02
N PRO A 2 -19.05 -1.34 3.18
CA PRO A 2 -17.78 -1.69 3.79
C PRO A 2 -17.99 -1.82 5.31
N ALA A 3 -17.53 -2.93 5.86
CA ALA A 3 -17.27 -3.02 7.29
C ALA A 3 -16.12 -2.03 7.58
N ASN A 4 -16.43 -0.97 8.32
CA ASN A 4 -15.44 -0.09 8.89
C ASN A 4 -14.58 -0.94 9.84
N VAL A 5 -13.43 -1.40 9.37
CA VAL A 5 -12.36 -1.81 10.28
C VAL A 5 -11.97 -0.53 11.01
N PRO A 6 -12.13 -0.44 12.34
CA PRO A 6 -11.70 0.75 13.05
C PRO A 6 -10.20 0.85 12.87
N VAL A 7 -9.76 1.91 12.19
CA VAL A 7 -8.39 2.38 12.28
C VAL A 7 -8.20 2.71 13.76
N VAL A 8 -7.61 1.78 14.51
CA VAL A 8 -7.12 2.04 15.85
C VAL A 8 -6.03 3.08 15.65
N GLN A 9 -6.41 4.35 15.81
CA GLN A 9 -5.48 5.44 15.93
C GLN A 9 -4.53 5.02 17.05
N HIS A 10 -3.27 4.76 16.70
CA HIS A 10 -2.24 4.56 17.68
C HIS A 10 -2.18 5.84 18.50
N GLU A 11 -2.81 5.84 19.68
CA GLU A 11 -2.43 6.76 20.73
C GLU A 11 -0.98 6.43 21.04
N VAL A 12 -0.11 7.25 20.44
CA VAL A 12 1.28 7.40 20.83
C VAL A 12 1.27 7.50 22.34
N ALA A 13 1.86 6.52 23.00
CA ALA A 13 1.95 6.46 24.46
C ALA A 13 2.24 7.86 24.99
N HIS A 14 1.37 8.36 25.87
CA HIS A 14 1.50 9.72 26.36
C HIS A 14 2.87 9.87 27.04
N PRO A 15 3.54 11.03 26.87
CA PRO A 15 4.84 11.25 27.48
C PRO A 15 4.73 11.07 29.00
N GLY A 16 5.29 9.98 29.52
CA GLY A 16 5.32 9.64 30.94
C GLY A 16 4.74 8.28 31.33
N ASP A 17 4.17 7.48 30.43
CA ASP A 17 3.66 6.14 30.79
C ASP A 17 4.80 5.10 30.96
N PRO A 18 4.68 4.13 31.90
CA PRO A 18 5.67 3.08 32.09
C PRO A 18 5.82 2.21 30.84
N SER A 19 7.02 1.70 30.59
CA SER A 19 7.25 0.82 29.45
C SER A 19 6.40 -0.46 29.55
N PRO A 20 6.01 -1.09 28.42
CA PRO A 20 5.32 -2.39 28.46
C PRO A 20 6.12 -3.45 29.24
N GLN A 21 7.45 -3.42 29.12
CA GLN A 21 8.35 -4.32 29.86
C GLN A 21 8.27 -4.10 31.38
N THR A 22 8.24 -2.83 31.82
CA THR A 22 8.06 -2.47 33.23
C THR A 22 6.69 -2.93 33.72
N CYS A 23 5.63 -2.74 32.92
CA CYS A 23 4.29 -3.22 33.25
C CYS A 23 4.25 -4.74 33.43
N ILE A 24 4.87 -5.50 32.52
CA ILE A 24 4.98 -6.96 32.61
C ILE A 24 5.74 -7.37 33.87
N GLN A 25 6.89 -6.74 34.15
CA GLN A 25 7.70 -7.03 35.34
C GLN A 25 6.92 -6.80 36.63
N VAL A 26 6.22 -5.66 36.74
CA VAL A 26 5.38 -5.36 37.91
C VAL A 26 4.22 -6.35 38.03
N ALA A 27 3.55 -6.70 36.93
CA ALA A 27 2.43 -7.63 36.95
C ALA A 27 2.88 -9.03 37.41
N ARG A 28 4.02 -9.53 36.92
CA ARG A 28 4.63 -10.79 37.38
C ARG A 28 4.99 -10.75 38.85
N GLN A 29 5.62 -9.67 39.30
CA GLN A 29 6.00 -9.51 40.70
C GLN A 29 4.77 -9.48 41.62
N ALA A 30 3.68 -8.82 41.19
CA ALA A 30 2.41 -8.81 41.91
C ALA A 30 1.80 -10.22 42.02
N ALA A 31 1.80 -10.98 40.92
CA ALA A 31 1.33 -12.37 40.93
C ALA A 31 2.12 -13.25 41.91
N ILE A 32 3.45 -13.15 41.91
CA ILE A 32 4.33 -13.88 42.85
C ILE A 32 3.98 -13.54 44.31
N LEU A 33 3.79 -12.26 44.63
CA LEU A 33 3.40 -11.83 45.97
C LEU A 33 2.01 -12.35 46.39
N ALA A 34 1.07 -12.43 45.44
CA ALA A 34 -0.27 -12.94 45.67
C ALA A 34 -0.26 -14.45 45.97
N VAL A 35 0.48 -15.23 45.18
CA VAL A 35 0.66 -16.68 45.37
C VAL A 35 1.32 -16.97 46.71
N THR A 36 2.39 -16.23 47.04
CA THR A 36 3.08 -16.37 48.33
C THR A 36 2.11 -16.16 49.50
N ALA A 37 1.24 -15.13 49.42
CA ALA A 37 0.24 -14.89 50.46
C ALA A 37 -0.81 -16.01 50.56
N ALA A 38 -1.23 -16.59 49.43
CA ALA A 38 -2.14 -17.73 49.41
C ALA A 38 -1.51 -18.99 50.04
N ASP A 39 -0.24 -19.25 49.75
CA ASP A 39 0.53 -20.37 50.32
C ASP A 39 0.74 -20.21 51.83
N ASP A 40 0.99 -18.98 52.30
CA ASP A 40 1.07 -18.68 53.73
C ASP A 40 -0.27 -18.91 54.44
N ALA A 41 -1.39 -18.49 53.82
CA ALA A 41 -2.73 -18.74 54.36
C ALA A 41 -3.06 -20.24 54.42
N MET A 42 -2.69 -21.00 53.37
CA MET A 42 -2.83 -22.46 53.35
C MET A 42 -1.98 -23.10 54.45
N THR A 43 -0.74 -22.69 54.62
CA THR A 43 0.17 -23.18 55.67
C THR A 43 -0.38 -22.89 57.06
N ALA A 44 -0.97 -21.70 57.27
CA ALA A 44 -1.62 -21.33 58.52
C ALA A 44 -2.84 -22.20 58.83
N MET A 45 -3.65 -22.53 57.82
CA MET A 45 -4.77 -23.46 57.94
C MET A 45 -4.29 -24.86 58.32
N CYS A 46 -3.29 -25.41 57.62
CA CYS A 46 -2.74 -26.73 57.90
C CYS A 46 -2.11 -26.88 59.30
N ARG A 47 -1.59 -25.78 59.87
CA ARG A 47 -0.99 -25.78 61.22
C ARG A 47 -2.01 -25.55 62.34
N SER A 48 -3.25 -25.18 62.01
CA SER A 48 -4.30 -24.93 63.00
C SER A 48 -4.76 -26.23 63.67
N ARG A 49 -4.83 -26.23 65.01
CA ARG A 49 -5.26 -27.38 65.83
C ARG A 49 -6.58 -27.16 66.58
N SER A 50 -7.32 -26.07 66.33
CA SER A 50 -8.57 -25.76 67.06
C SER A 50 -9.54 -24.81 66.32
N GLY A 51 -10.67 -24.50 66.97
CA GLY A 51 -11.96 -24.01 66.44
C GLY A 51 -12.04 -22.73 65.61
N ALA A 52 -10.93 -22.19 65.12
CA ALA A 52 -10.90 -21.11 64.11
C ALA A 52 -10.83 -21.64 62.65
N ALA A 53 -10.99 -22.96 62.45
CA ALA A 53 -10.83 -23.63 61.16
C ALA A 53 -11.65 -22.99 60.03
N ALA A 54 -12.95 -22.72 60.25
CA ALA A 54 -13.80 -22.11 59.22
C ALA A 54 -13.34 -20.71 58.80
N ARG A 55 -12.78 -19.92 59.72
CA ARG A 55 -12.26 -18.58 59.41
C ARG A 55 -10.95 -18.67 58.61
N LEU A 56 -10.06 -19.59 58.98
CA LEU A 56 -8.80 -19.81 58.26
C LEU A 56 -9.02 -20.42 56.88
N GLU A 57 -9.98 -21.33 56.75
CA GLU A 57 -10.41 -21.90 55.47
C GLU A 57 -11.01 -20.83 54.55
N ALA A 58 -11.88 -19.95 55.07
CA ALA A 58 -12.40 -18.82 54.32
C ALA A 58 -11.30 -17.84 53.88
N ALA A 59 -10.32 -17.55 54.76
CA ALA A 59 -9.18 -16.71 54.44
C ALA A 59 -8.28 -17.33 53.35
N MET A 60 -8.01 -18.63 53.44
CA MET A 60 -7.26 -19.40 52.43
C MET A 60 -7.96 -19.35 51.07
N HIS A 61 -9.27 -19.65 51.01
CA HIS A 61 -10.01 -19.60 49.75
C HIS A 61 -10.08 -18.19 49.16
N ALA A 62 -10.26 -17.16 49.99
CA ALA A 62 -10.24 -15.78 49.54
C ALA A 62 -8.87 -15.37 48.99
N ALA A 63 -7.78 -15.70 49.69
CA ALA A 63 -6.42 -15.41 49.25
C ALA A 63 -6.08 -16.15 47.95
N HIS A 64 -6.42 -17.44 47.86
CA HIS A 64 -6.19 -18.25 46.66
C HIS A 64 -6.98 -17.72 45.44
N LYS A 65 -8.25 -17.34 45.62
CA LYS A 65 -9.05 -16.75 44.54
C LYS A 65 -8.40 -15.49 43.98
N GLU A 66 -7.93 -14.60 44.85
CA GLU A 66 -7.29 -13.35 44.43
C GLU A 66 -5.91 -13.61 43.80
N ALA A 67 -5.16 -14.62 44.25
CA ALA A 67 -3.90 -15.03 43.62
C ALA A 67 -4.10 -15.53 42.18
N VAL A 68 -5.13 -16.35 41.93
CA VAL A 68 -5.47 -16.83 40.57
C VAL A 68 -5.81 -15.68 39.63
N GLU A 69 -6.57 -14.67 40.09
CA GLU A 69 -6.85 -13.50 39.26
C GLU A 69 -5.59 -12.63 39.05
N ALA A 70 -4.70 -12.51 40.04
CA ALA A 70 -3.42 -11.79 39.88
C ALA A 70 -2.54 -12.44 38.79
N GLU A 71 -2.39 -13.77 38.79
CA GLU A 71 -1.69 -14.51 37.73
C GLU A 71 -2.33 -14.30 36.37
N ARG A 72 -3.66 -14.41 36.29
CA ARG A 72 -4.41 -14.19 35.05
C ARG A 72 -4.17 -12.80 34.46
N TRP A 73 -4.09 -11.77 35.29
CA TRP A 73 -3.79 -10.41 34.84
C TRP A 73 -2.32 -10.24 34.43
N ALA A 74 -1.39 -10.93 35.09
CA ALA A 74 0.01 -10.96 34.67
C ALA A 74 0.17 -11.61 33.28
N ASP A 75 -0.47 -12.76 33.04
CA ASP A 75 -0.48 -13.42 31.74
C ASP A 75 -1.09 -12.54 30.65
N ARG A 76 -2.17 -11.81 30.96
CA ARG A 76 -2.78 -10.85 30.04
C ARG A 76 -1.87 -9.67 29.73
N ALA A 77 -1.08 -9.19 30.69
CA ALA A 77 -0.14 -8.09 30.44
C ALA A 77 0.90 -8.46 29.39
N GLU A 78 1.36 -9.72 29.39
CA GLU A 78 2.26 -10.26 28.36
C GLU A 78 1.56 -10.40 27.01
N GLN A 79 0.39 -11.06 27.00
CA GLN A 79 -0.38 -11.25 25.77
C GLN A 79 -0.70 -9.92 25.09
N TYR A 80 -1.06 -8.90 25.86
CA TYR A 80 -1.44 -7.58 25.33
C TYR A 80 -0.23 -6.72 24.95
N ALA A 81 0.95 -6.99 25.48
CA ALA A 81 2.17 -6.31 25.03
C ALA A 81 2.59 -6.77 23.63
N ASP A 82 2.31 -8.03 23.29
CA ASP A 82 2.64 -8.63 22.00
C ASP A 82 1.50 -8.50 20.97
N ASP A 83 0.29 -8.08 21.38
CA ASP A 83 -0.87 -7.95 20.50
C ASP A 83 -0.95 -6.57 19.83
N PRO A 84 -0.77 -6.47 18.49
CA PRO A 84 -0.80 -5.20 17.76
C PRO A 84 -2.20 -4.58 17.67
N THR A 85 -3.26 -5.30 18.06
CA THR A 85 -4.64 -4.80 18.06
C THR A 85 -5.02 -4.10 19.36
N MET A 86 -4.22 -4.28 20.42
CA MET A 86 -4.49 -3.74 21.74
C MET A 86 -3.97 -2.30 21.89
N PRO A 87 -4.66 -1.46 22.68
CA PRO A 87 -4.18 -0.10 22.94
C PRO A 87 -2.87 -0.13 23.73
N SER A 88 -2.00 0.86 23.51
CA SER A 88 -0.69 0.99 24.17
C SER A 88 -0.77 1.03 25.70
N SER A 89 -1.91 1.44 26.26
CA SER A 89 -2.20 1.46 27.69
C SER A 89 -2.64 0.11 28.28
N ALA A 90 -2.94 -0.90 27.45
CA ALA A 90 -3.44 -2.20 27.90
C ALA A 90 -2.48 -2.93 28.88
N PRO A 91 -1.17 -3.00 28.63
CA PRO A 91 -0.23 -3.61 29.59
C PRO A 91 -0.22 -2.89 30.94
N SER A 92 -0.32 -1.55 30.93
CA SER A 92 -0.38 -0.74 32.17
C SER A 92 -1.65 -1.01 32.97
N TYR A 93 -2.80 -1.12 32.29
CA TYR A 93 -4.06 -1.49 32.92
C TYR A 93 -3.97 -2.88 33.56
N CYS A 94 -3.47 -3.88 32.84
CA CYS A 94 -3.31 -5.24 33.37
C CYS A 94 -2.38 -5.30 34.58
N ALA A 95 -1.27 -4.55 34.55
CA ALA A 95 -0.35 -4.48 35.68
C ALA A 95 -1.00 -3.87 36.94
N ARG A 96 -1.84 -2.83 36.77
CA ARG A 96 -2.60 -2.23 37.90
C ARG A 96 -3.61 -3.21 38.50
N GLU A 97 -4.31 -3.97 37.66
CA GLU A 97 -5.24 -5.00 38.13
C GLU A 97 -4.52 -6.13 38.87
N ALA A 98 -3.39 -6.62 38.33
CA ALA A 98 -2.55 -7.63 39.00
C ALA A 98 -2.10 -7.15 40.40
N VAL A 99 -1.63 -5.91 40.52
CA VAL A 99 -1.27 -5.29 41.81
C VAL A 99 -2.49 -5.17 42.74
N GLY A 100 -3.66 -4.80 42.21
CA GLY A 100 -4.91 -4.73 42.97
C GLY A 100 -5.31 -6.08 43.58
N HIS A 101 -5.23 -7.16 42.80
CA HIS A 101 -5.50 -8.52 43.26
C HIS A 101 -4.45 -9.02 44.26
N ALA A 102 -3.17 -8.71 44.05
CA ALA A 102 -2.12 -9.07 45.00
C ALA A 102 -2.32 -8.45 46.39
N VAL A 103 -2.71 -7.17 46.45
CA VAL A 103 -3.04 -6.49 47.71
C VAL A 103 -4.24 -7.16 48.40
N ARG A 104 -5.27 -7.56 47.64
CA ARG A 104 -6.43 -8.29 48.19
C ARG A 104 -6.05 -9.67 48.71
N ALA A 105 -5.18 -10.40 48.01
CA ALA A 105 -4.65 -11.69 48.46
C ALA A 105 -3.88 -11.56 49.78
N GLN A 106 -2.94 -10.61 49.86
CA GLN A 106 -2.19 -10.31 51.09
C GLN A 106 -3.10 -9.92 52.26
N SER A 107 -4.10 -9.08 51.99
CA SER A 107 -5.08 -8.66 53.00
C SER A 107 -5.93 -9.83 53.51
N ALA A 108 -6.38 -10.72 52.62
CA ALA A 108 -7.16 -11.91 52.97
C ALA A 108 -6.35 -12.92 53.78
N ALA A 109 -5.07 -13.08 53.47
CA ALA A 109 -4.13 -13.91 54.21
C ALA A 109 -3.72 -13.32 55.58
N GLY A 110 -3.99 -12.02 55.82
CA GLY A 110 -3.52 -11.30 57.00
C GLY A 110 -2.03 -10.96 56.97
N ALA A 111 -1.42 -10.93 55.78
CA ALA A 111 -0.03 -10.55 55.56
C ALA A 111 0.14 -9.03 55.38
N ALA A 112 1.37 -8.54 55.52
CA ALA A 112 1.69 -7.15 55.19
C ALA A 112 1.47 -6.90 53.69
N THR A 113 0.82 -5.79 53.34
CA THR A 113 0.43 -5.44 51.96
C THR A 113 1.58 -4.80 51.17
N THR A 114 2.70 -5.51 51.01
CA THR A 114 3.89 -5.02 50.29
C THR A 114 3.65 -4.83 48.79
N ALA A 115 2.64 -5.50 48.21
CA ALA A 115 2.28 -5.31 46.81
C ALA A 115 1.78 -3.89 46.50
N ALA A 116 1.36 -3.12 47.51
CA ALA A 116 0.95 -1.73 47.32
C ALA A 116 2.10 -0.83 46.84
N ASP A 117 3.34 -1.15 47.20
CA ASP A 117 4.54 -0.36 46.83
C ASP A 117 4.82 -0.43 45.32
N LEU A 118 4.41 -1.53 44.66
CA LEU A 118 4.53 -1.70 43.21
C LEU A 118 3.71 -0.68 42.40
N ARG A 119 2.71 -0.02 43.02
CA ARG A 119 1.99 1.08 42.36
C ARG A 119 2.89 2.27 42.08
N ALA A 120 3.84 2.56 42.96
CA ALA A 120 4.78 3.67 42.76
C ALA A 120 5.69 3.43 41.55
N GLU A 121 6.01 2.17 41.24
CA GLU A 121 6.78 1.81 40.04
C GLU A 121 5.98 2.00 38.75
N LEU A 122 4.68 1.71 38.78
CA LEU A 122 3.77 1.96 37.63
C LEU A 122 3.46 3.45 37.43
N GLU A 123 3.51 4.24 38.50
CA GLU A 123 3.28 5.68 38.46
C GLU A 123 4.56 6.49 38.19
N ARG A 124 5.73 5.83 38.18
CA ARG A 124 7.01 6.47 37.83
C ARG A 124 6.95 6.93 36.37
N LYS A 125 6.96 8.25 36.18
CA LYS A 125 7.13 8.85 34.86
C LYS A 125 8.57 8.71 34.39
N LEU A 126 8.75 8.26 33.14
CA LEU A 126 10.05 8.33 32.45
C LEU A 126 10.55 9.77 32.44
N THR A 127 11.85 9.94 32.66
CA THR A 127 12.49 11.25 32.54
C THR A 127 12.54 11.66 31.06
N ALA A 128 12.62 12.97 30.80
CA ALA A 128 12.74 13.49 29.43
C ALA A 128 13.98 12.92 28.69
N GLY A 129 15.06 12.63 29.43
CA GLY A 129 16.27 12.00 28.88
C GLY A 129 16.04 10.56 28.44
N GLU A 130 15.45 9.73 29.30
CA GLU A 130 15.11 8.33 28.97
C GLU A 130 14.14 8.24 27.78
N TYR A 131 13.18 9.18 27.70
CA TYR A 131 12.29 9.26 26.54
C TYR A 131 13.03 9.62 25.25
N ALA A 132 13.95 10.60 25.31
CA ALA A 132 14.73 11.01 24.16
C ALA A 132 15.64 9.89 23.64
N GLU A 133 16.31 9.15 24.53
CA GLU A 133 17.13 7.99 24.17
C GLU A 133 16.30 6.92 23.45
N ARG A 134 15.14 6.57 24.00
CA ARG A 134 14.24 5.60 23.37
C ARG A 134 13.72 6.04 22.00
N GLU A 135 13.40 7.32 21.86
CA GLU A 135 13.00 7.90 20.58
C GLU A 135 14.16 7.85 19.56
N THR A 136 15.41 8.02 20.01
CA THR A 136 16.57 7.87 19.11
C THR A 136 16.80 6.42 18.69
N GLU A 137 16.63 5.45 19.60
CA GLU A 137 16.70 4.03 19.26
C GLU A 137 15.61 3.64 18.27
N ARG A 138 14.35 4.05 18.51
CA ARG A 138 13.24 3.79 17.57
C ARG A 138 13.54 4.33 16.18
N ARG A 139 14.05 5.56 16.07
CA ARG A 139 14.41 6.16 14.77
C ARG A 139 15.58 5.44 14.09
N ARG A 140 16.52 4.89 14.85
CA ARG A 140 17.62 4.07 14.29
C ARG A 140 17.07 2.77 13.72
N GLU A 141 16.23 2.07 14.46
CA GLU A 141 15.58 0.86 13.96
C GLU A 141 14.71 1.12 12.74
N GLU A 142 13.90 2.19 12.74
CA GLU A 142 13.09 2.60 11.59
C GLU A 142 13.98 2.91 10.37
N ALA A 143 15.11 3.59 10.58
CA ALA A 143 16.06 3.91 9.52
C ALA A 143 16.79 2.67 8.96
N GLU A 144 17.14 1.71 9.81
CA GLU A 144 17.75 0.44 9.41
C GLU A 144 16.77 -0.40 8.58
N ARG A 145 15.53 -0.57 9.05
CA ARG A 145 14.47 -1.26 8.30
C ARG A 145 14.21 -0.60 6.95
N GLU A 146 14.12 0.74 6.92
CA GLU A 146 13.94 1.48 5.68
C GLU A 146 15.14 1.31 4.72
N ALA A 147 16.37 1.26 5.24
CA ALA A 147 17.55 1.01 4.42
C ALA A 147 17.55 -0.40 3.81
N GLU A 148 17.15 -1.42 4.58
CA GLU A 148 16.98 -2.79 4.11
C GLU A 148 15.90 -2.88 3.01
N GLU A 149 14.73 -2.29 3.24
CA GLU A 149 13.65 -2.29 2.25
C GLU A 149 14.03 -1.53 0.97
N ARG A 150 14.75 -0.41 1.09
CA ARG A 150 15.31 0.32 -0.05
C ARG A 150 16.32 -0.51 -0.82
N ALA A 151 17.19 -1.24 -0.12
CA ALA A 151 18.17 -2.12 -0.77
C ALA A 151 17.48 -3.27 -1.50
N ALA A 152 16.43 -3.85 -0.93
CA ALA A 152 15.70 -4.98 -1.52
C ALA A 152 14.86 -4.59 -2.74
N THR A 153 14.18 -3.44 -2.69
CA THR A 153 13.22 -3.03 -3.73
C THR A 153 13.77 -2.01 -4.71
N GLY A 154 14.84 -1.30 -4.35
CA GLY A 154 15.32 -0.13 -5.06
C GLY A 154 14.33 1.04 -5.05
N MET A 155 13.32 1.04 -4.18
CA MET A 155 12.24 2.05 -4.08
C MET A 155 12.21 2.67 -2.68
N ASP A 156 11.73 3.90 -2.57
CA ASP A 156 11.34 4.50 -1.28
C ASP A 156 10.00 3.95 -0.78
N ALA A 157 9.66 4.22 0.48
CA ALA A 157 8.42 3.77 1.12
C ALA A 157 7.17 4.13 0.30
N ASP A 158 7.08 5.37 -0.20
CA ASP A 158 5.92 5.84 -0.97
C ASP A 158 5.74 5.08 -2.30
N ASN A 159 6.83 4.74 -2.99
CA ASN A 159 6.78 3.96 -4.22
C ASN A 159 6.50 2.49 -3.96
N ARG A 160 6.96 1.93 -2.83
CA ARG A 160 6.58 0.58 -2.39
C ARG A 160 5.08 0.51 -2.10
N ASP A 161 4.56 1.46 -1.33
CA ASP A 161 3.12 1.62 -1.06
C ASP A 161 2.31 1.73 -2.34
N ARG A 162 2.78 2.55 -3.28
CA ARG A 162 2.15 2.72 -4.60
C ARG A 162 2.15 1.43 -5.41
N ALA A 163 3.23 0.65 -5.36
CA ALA A 163 3.30 -0.65 -6.01
C ALA A 163 2.26 -1.63 -5.44
N VAL A 164 2.09 -1.65 -4.11
CA VAL A 164 1.06 -2.46 -3.44
C VAL A 164 -0.35 -2.02 -3.87
N ARG A 165 -0.64 -0.71 -3.81
CA ARG A 165 -1.95 -0.18 -4.23
C ARG A 165 -2.25 -0.48 -5.70
N ASN A 166 -1.26 -0.39 -6.57
CA ASN A 166 -1.43 -0.72 -7.98
C ASN A 166 -1.73 -2.20 -8.23
N ARG A 167 -1.18 -3.12 -7.43
CA ARG A 167 -1.56 -4.55 -7.50
C ARG A 167 -3.03 -4.74 -7.14
N TYR A 168 -3.48 -4.11 -6.06
CA TYR A 168 -4.90 -4.15 -5.67
C TYR A 168 -5.82 -3.55 -6.74
N LEU A 169 -5.41 -2.42 -7.36
CA LEU A 169 -6.13 -1.85 -8.50
C LEU A 169 -6.18 -2.82 -9.70
N ALA A 170 -5.08 -3.53 -9.98
CA ALA A 170 -5.02 -4.48 -11.08
C ALA A 170 -5.97 -5.67 -10.85
N GLU A 171 -6.00 -6.22 -9.64
CA GLU A 171 -6.92 -7.30 -9.25
C GLU A 171 -8.40 -6.90 -9.46
N GLY A 172 -8.76 -5.66 -9.10
CA GLY A 172 -10.13 -5.17 -9.26
C GLY A 172 -10.56 -4.87 -10.71
N HIS A 173 -9.64 -4.49 -11.59
CA HIS A 173 -9.99 -3.92 -12.90
C HIS A 173 -9.57 -4.75 -14.12
N VAL A 174 -8.59 -5.64 -14.03
CA VAL A 174 -8.09 -6.37 -15.23
C VAL A 174 -9.16 -7.28 -15.82
N ALA A 175 -9.92 -8.00 -15.00
CA ALA A 175 -11.01 -8.86 -15.47
C ALA A 175 -12.11 -8.07 -16.19
N GLU A 176 -12.30 -6.80 -15.79
CA GLU A 176 -13.32 -5.91 -16.35
C GLU A 176 -13.00 -5.41 -17.75
N LEU A 177 -11.71 -5.42 -18.15
CA LEU A 177 -11.28 -5.07 -19.50
C LEU A 177 -11.84 -6.05 -20.55
N GLY A 178 -12.19 -7.27 -20.13
CA GLY A 178 -12.61 -8.33 -21.05
C GLY A 178 -11.51 -8.70 -22.04
N TRP A 179 -10.25 -8.62 -21.61
CA TRP A 179 -9.08 -8.91 -22.42
C TRP A 179 -8.65 -10.37 -22.30
N THR A 180 -7.90 -10.81 -23.30
CA THR A 180 -7.16 -12.07 -23.30
C THR A 180 -5.67 -11.75 -23.42
N ALA A 181 -4.80 -12.73 -23.18
CA ALA A 181 -3.35 -12.59 -23.42
C ALA A 181 -3.02 -12.11 -24.85
N GLY A 182 -3.88 -12.42 -25.83
CA GLY A 182 -3.76 -11.93 -27.21
C GLY A 182 -3.89 -10.40 -27.34
N HIS A 183 -4.73 -9.77 -26.52
CA HIS A 183 -4.87 -8.30 -26.50
C HIS A 183 -3.63 -7.64 -25.91
N VAL A 184 -3.09 -8.21 -24.84
CA VAL A 184 -1.84 -7.76 -24.21
C VAL A 184 -0.70 -7.76 -25.23
N ARG A 185 -0.50 -8.85 -25.98
CA ARG A 185 0.55 -8.95 -27.02
C ARG A 185 0.44 -7.88 -28.11
N VAL A 186 -0.77 -7.45 -28.47
CA VAL A 186 -0.97 -6.35 -29.43
C VAL A 186 -0.49 -5.03 -28.83
N LEU A 187 -0.86 -4.73 -27.59
CA LEU A 187 -0.42 -3.52 -26.88
C LEU A 187 1.08 -3.52 -26.61
N GLU A 188 1.70 -4.66 -26.31
CA GLU A 188 3.16 -4.79 -26.19
C GLU A 188 3.88 -4.50 -27.52
N ALA A 189 3.31 -4.97 -28.64
CA ALA A 189 3.83 -4.63 -29.96
C ALA A 189 3.74 -3.11 -30.23
N ALA A 190 2.65 -2.48 -29.81
CA ALA A 190 2.44 -1.03 -29.91
C ALA A 190 3.41 -0.24 -29.00
N GLU A 191 3.55 -0.64 -27.74
CA GLU A 191 4.46 -0.02 -26.76
C GLU A 191 5.91 -0.09 -27.23
N SER A 192 6.32 -1.21 -27.85
CA SER A 192 7.66 -1.34 -28.44
C SER A 192 7.90 -0.47 -29.69
N GLY A 193 6.88 0.28 -30.14
CA GLY A 193 6.97 1.13 -31.33
C GLY A 193 7.12 0.32 -32.62
N ARG A 194 6.51 -0.88 -32.69
CA ARG A 194 6.62 -1.80 -33.82
C ARG A 194 5.28 -2.19 -34.45
N LEU A 195 4.16 -1.79 -33.85
CA LEU A 195 2.83 -2.08 -34.41
C LEU A 195 2.46 -1.04 -35.46
N TYR A 196 2.02 -1.51 -36.63
CA TYR A 196 1.54 -0.64 -37.69
C TYR A 196 0.45 -1.32 -38.52
N TRP A 197 -0.31 -0.51 -39.24
CA TRP A 197 -1.38 -0.93 -40.13
C TRP A 197 -1.06 -0.45 -41.55
N ARG A 198 -1.03 -1.40 -42.49
CA ARG A 198 -0.84 -1.13 -43.92
C ARG A 198 -1.70 -2.09 -44.74
N GLU A 199 -2.31 -1.59 -45.82
CA GLU A 199 -3.09 -2.40 -46.77
C GLU A 199 -4.17 -3.28 -46.07
N GLY A 200 -4.85 -2.73 -45.06
CA GLY A 200 -5.91 -3.45 -44.35
C GLY A 200 -5.42 -4.52 -43.35
N ALA A 201 -4.12 -4.70 -43.15
CA ALA A 201 -3.56 -5.65 -42.18
C ALA A 201 -2.76 -4.98 -41.06
N ALA A 202 -2.97 -5.45 -39.82
CA ALA A 202 -2.12 -5.13 -38.68
C ALA A 202 -0.86 -5.99 -38.69
N ARG A 203 0.31 -5.37 -38.56
CA ARG A 203 1.62 -6.02 -38.60
C ARG A 203 2.52 -5.52 -37.49
N GLN A 204 3.42 -6.40 -37.06
CA GLN A 204 4.51 -6.05 -36.17
C GLN A 204 5.82 -6.09 -36.92
N ALA A 205 6.46 -4.92 -37.00
CA ALA A 205 7.78 -4.74 -37.56
C ALA A 205 8.84 -5.54 -36.79
N ALA A 206 9.91 -5.95 -37.49
CA ALA A 206 11.05 -6.61 -36.86
C ALA A 206 11.82 -5.64 -35.95
N ARG A 207 11.98 -4.39 -36.38
CA ARG A 207 12.68 -3.31 -35.69
C ARG A 207 11.80 -2.07 -35.58
N ARG A 208 12.02 -1.27 -34.54
CA ARG A 208 11.35 0.02 -34.37
C ARG A 208 11.66 0.93 -35.57
N GLY A 209 10.65 1.60 -36.10
CA GLY A 209 10.79 2.53 -37.24
C GLY A 209 10.84 1.88 -38.63
N LEU A 210 10.86 0.54 -38.74
CA LEU A 210 10.89 -0.15 -40.03
C LEU A 210 9.49 -0.64 -40.43
N TRP A 211 8.80 0.11 -41.28
CA TRP A 211 7.38 -0.10 -41.61
C TRP A 211 7.12 -1.00 -42.83
N SER A 212 8.11 -1.80 -43.21
CA SER A 212 8.05 -2.75 -44.31
C SER A 212 8.21 -4.19 -43.81
N GLY A 213 7.27 -5.08 -44.16
CA GLY A 213 7.36 -6.51 -43.84
C GLY A 213 6.85 -6.92 -42.44
N GLY A 214 7.57 -7.78 -41.74
CA GLY A 214 7.21 -8.22 -40.38
C GLY A 214 6.07 -9.24 -40.28
N ARG A 215 5.77 -9.63 -39.03
CA ARG A 215 4.77 -10.69 -38.73
C ARG A 215 3.36 -10.13 -38.70
N ARG A 216 2.39 -10.92 -39.16
CA ARG A 216 0.97 -10.57 -39.04
C ARG A 216 0.53 -10.61 -37.58
N VAL A 217 -0.28 -9.62 -37.20
CA VAL A 217 -0.93 -9.54 -35.88
C VAL A 217 -2.44 -9.72 -36.09
N SER A 218 -3.16 -10.20 -35.08
CA SER A 218 -4.61 -10.36 -35.17
C SER A 218 -5.26 -9.02 -35.52
N ARG A 219 -5.92 -8.98 -36.68
CA ARG A 219 -6.67 -7.83 -37.15
C ARG A 219 -7.78 -7.49 -36.16
N ASP A 220 -8.61 -8.47 -35.82
CA ASP A 220 -9.81 -8.29 -35.00
C ASP A 220 -9.48 -7.72 -33.61
N ARG A 221 -8.44 -8.23 -32.95
CA ARG A 221 -7.99 -7.69 -31.64
C ARG A 221 -7.43 -6.28 -31.77
N THR A 222 -6.68 -6.00 -32.84
CA THR A 222 -6.12 -4.67 -33.08
C THR A 222 -7.23 -3.66 -33.35
N GLU A 223 -8.22 -4.04 -34.16
CA GLU A 223 -9.38 -3.22 -34.49
C GLU A 223 -10.24 -2.97 -33.25
N ALA A 224 -10.47 -3.99 -32.41
CA ALA A 224 -11.19 -3.84 -31.15
C ALA A 224 -10.48 -2.89 -30.17
N LEU A 225 -9.16 -3.01 -30.02
CA LEU A 225 -8.35 -2.12 -29.17
C LEU A 225 -8.33 -0.68 -29.68
N PHE A 226 -8.26 -0.51 -31.00
CA PHE A 226 -8.33 0.81 -31.64
C PHE A 226 -9.71 1.45 -31.47
N ALA A 227 -10.79 0.69 -31.72
CA ALA A 227 -12.17 1.15 -31.54
C ALA A 227 -12.47 1.55 -30.08
N ALA A 228 -11.92 0.82 -29.12
CA ALA A 228 -12.04 1.12 -27.69
C ALA A 228 -11.03 2.17 -27.19
N ARG A 229 -10.26 2.82 -28.08
CA ARG A 229 -9.31 3.91 -27.79
C ARG A 229 -8.13 3.52 -26.89
N PHE A 230 -7.80 2.23 -26.79
CA PHE A 230 -6.56 1.78 -26.16
C PHE A 230 -5.35 2.00 -27.07
N LEU A 231 -5.57 2.07 -28.38
CA LEU A 231 -4.56 2.43 -29.37
C LEU A 231 -4.92 3.78 -30.02
N VAL A 232 -3.88 4.52 -30.40
CA VAL A 232 -3.96 5.69 -31.28
C VAL A 232 -3.13 5.44 -32.53
N ALA A 233 -3.54 6.04 -33.65
CA ALA A 233 -2.88 5.88 -34.94
C ALA A 233 -2.24 7.19 -35.39
N VAL A 234 -0.97 7.13 -35.77
CA VAL A 234 -0.24 8.23 -36.42
C VAL A 234 -0.02 7.86 -37.88
N ARG A 235 -0.55 8.66 -38.79
CA ARG A 235 -0.40 8.45 -40.23
C ARG A 235 0.98 8.89 -40.70
N GLN A 236 1.60 8.08 -41.54
CA GLN A 236 2.84 8.34 -42.25
C GLN A 236 2.53 8.73 -43.70
N ASP A 237 3.50 9.37 -44.36
CA ASP A 237 3.37 9.89 -45.72
C ASP A 237 3.11 8.78 -46.76
N ASP A 238 3.62 7.58 -46.51
CA ASP A 238 3.46 6.39 -47.36
C ASP A 238 2.09 5.69 -47.19
N GLY A 239 1.17 6.29 -46.42
CA GLY A 239 -0.14 5.72 -46.11
C GLY A 239 -0.12 4.68 -44.98
N THR A 240 1.04 4.39 -44.39
CA THR A 240 1.15 3.53 -43.21
C THR A 240 0.57 4.23 -41.97
N ARG A 241 -0.11 3.48 -41.10
CA ARG A 241 -0.56 3.98 -39.79
C ARG A 241 0.22 3.30 -38.69
N VAL A 242 1.08 4.03 -37.99
CA VAL A 242 1.80 3.53 -36.82
C VAL A 242 0.83 3.55 -35.63
N LEU A 243 0.73 2.44 -34.91
CA LEU A 243 -0.17 2.29 -33.78
C LEU A 243 0.62 2.33 -32.48
N THR A 244 0.26 3.24 -31.57
CA THR A 244 0.87 3.36 -30.24
C THR A 244 -0.20 3.27 -29.15
N PRO A 245 0.14 2.84 -27.93
CA PRO A 245 -0.80 2.88 -26.81
C PRO A 245 -1.24 4.32 -26.53
N SER A 246 -2.53 4.52 -26.29
CA SER A 246 -3.01 5.76 -25.70
C SER A 246 -2.61 5.83 -24.22
N PRO A 247 -2.73 6.97 -23.52
CA PRO A 247 -2.50 7.01 -22.08
C PRO A 247 -3.34 5.99 -21.30
N MET A 248 -4.58 5.76 -21.75
CA MET A 248 -5.45 4.72 -21.20
C MET A 248 -4.95 3.30 -21.55
N GLY A 249 -4.49 3.09 -22.79
CA GLY A 249 -3.85 1.85 -23.23
C GLY A 249 -2.60 1.49 -22.44
N GLN A 250 -1.78 2.49 -22.11
CA GLN A 250 -0.57 2.30 -21.32
C GLN A 250 -0.91 1.85 -19.90
N VAL A 251 -1.84 2.54 -19.22
CA VAL A 251 -2.27 2.15 -17.87
C VAL A 251 -2.90 0.76 -17.87
N ALA A 252 -3.78 0.47 -18.83
CA ALA A 252 -4.42 -0.85 -18.92
C ALA A 252 -3.42 -1.98 -19.20
N LEU A 253 -2.39 -1.72 -20.01
CA LEU A 253 -1.29 -2.66 -20.24
C LEU A 253 -0.48 -2.90 -18.95
N GLU A 254 -0.16 -1.85 -18.21
CA GLU A 254 0.60 -1.96 -16.95
C GLU A 254 -0.20 -2.72 -15.88
N LEU A 255 -1.50 -2.45 -15.74
CA LEU A 255 -2.38 -3.23 -14.85
C LEU A 255 -2.46 -4.71 -15.28
N ALA A 256 -2.60 -5.00 -16.57
CA ALA A 256 -2.63 -6.37 -17.07
C ALA A 256 -1.32 -7.14 -16.81
N ARG A 257 -0.17 -6.44 -16.80
CA ARG A 257 1.12 -7.03 -16.41
C ARG A 257 1.22 -7.33 -14.92
N LEU A 258 0.63 -6.48 -14.08
CA LEU A 258 0.60 -6.68 -12.62
C LEU A 258 -0.30 -7.84 -12.21
N HIS A 259 -1.40 -8.07 -12.95
CA HIS A 259 -2.35 -9.14 -12.64
C HIS A 259 -2.74 -9.94 -13.90
N PRO A 260 -1.83 -10.78 -14.44
CA PRO A 260 -2.09 -11.58 -15.63
C PRO A 260 -3.18 -12.64 -15.42
N ALA A 261 -3.37 -13.09 -14.17
CA ALA A 261 -4.42 -14.04 -13.79
C ALA A 261 -5.85 -13.49 -13.98
N GLY A 262 -6.02 -12.17 -14.06
CA GLY A 262 -7.30 -11.54 -14.34
C GLY A 262 -7.67 -11.53 -15.83
N LEU A 263 -6.78 -11.98 -16.72
CA LEU A 263 -7.07 -12.08 -18.14
C LEU A 263 -7.91 -13.34 -18.42
N HIS A 264 -8.82 -13.24 -19.40
CA HIS A 264 -9.64 -14.37 -19.79
C HIS A 264 -8.81 -15.38 -20.61
N ASP A 265 -8.99 -16.67 -20.31
CA ASP A 265 -8.28 -17.77 -20.97
C ASP A 265 -8.61 -17.91 -22.46
N SER A 266 -9.82 -17.53 -22.85
CA SER A 266 -10.31 -17.63 -24.23
C SER A 266 -11.13 -16.41 -24.64
N GLU A 267 -11.24 -16.19 -25.95
CA GLU A 267 -12.09 -15.14 -26.51
C GLU A 267 -13.58 -15.38 -26.20
N GLN A 268 -13.98 -16.64 -26.11
CA GLN A 268 -15.34 -17.03 -25.74
C GLN A 268 -15.65 -16.61 -24.30
N ALA A 269 -14.78 -16.94 -23.33
CA ALA A 269 -14.94 -16.54 -21.93
C ALA A 269 -14.96 -15.00 -21.79
N ALA A 270 -14.07 -14.30 -22.51
CA ALA A 270 -14.04 -12.85 -22.54
C ALA A 270 -15.36 -12.27 -23.09
N TYR A 271 -15.88 -12.83 -24.17
CA TYR A 271 -17.16 -12.42 -24.75
C TYR A 271 -18.35 -12.69 -23.81
N GLU A 272 -18.41 -13.86 -23.19
CA GLU A 272 -19.47 -14.24 -22.26
C GLU A 272 -19.50 -13.33 -21.03
N SER A 273 -18.33 -13.00 -20.48
CA SER A 273 -18.19 -12.03 -19.39
C SER A 273 -18.75 -10.66 -19.78
N ARG A 274 -18.37 -10.13 -20.95
CA ARG A 274 -18.91 -8.86 -21.47
C ARG A 274 -20.42 -8.95 -21.72
N PHE A 275 -20.90 -10.04 -22.31
CA PHE A 275 -22.32 -10.28 -22.56
C PHE A 275 -23.14 -10.30 -21.27
N ALA A 276 -22.65 -10.97 -20.22
CA ALA A 276 -23.30 -11.01 -18.91
C ALA A 276 -23.44 -9.62 -18.27
N ARG A 277 -22.47 -8.72 -18.48
CA ARG A 277 -22.51 -7.33 -17.98
C ARG A 277 -23.51 -6.46 -18.75
N VAL A 278 -23.63 -6.63 -20.08
CA VAL A 278 -24.49 -5.77 -20.93
C VAL A 278 -25.92 -6.30 -21.09
N ARG A 279 -26.20 -7.58 -20.83
CA ARG A 279 -27.53 -8.19 -21.07
C ARG A 279 -28.68 -7.48 -20.39
N ARG A 280 -28.45 -6.88 -19.21
CA ARG A 280 -29.48 -6.14 -18.45
C ARG A 280 -29.59 -4.68 -18.88
N ARG A 281 -28.63 -4.15 -19.64
CA ARG A 281 -28.56 -2.75 -20.07
C ARG A 281 -29.28 -2.48 -21.39
N HIS A 282 -29.42 -3.49 -22.25
CA HIS A 282 -30.06 -3.36 -23.56
C HIS A 282 -31.32 -4.23 -23.68
N LYS A 283 -32.38 -3.68 -24.28
CA LYS A 283 -33.66 -4.39 -24.46
C LYS A 283 -33.64 -5.40 -25.60
N ARG A 284 -32.97 -5.10 -26.73
CA ARG A 284 -32.91 -5.99 -27.90
C ARG A 284 -31.68 -6.90 -27.84
N ARG A 285 -31.84 -8.15 -28.28
CA ARG A 285 -30.76 -9.15 -28.28
C ARG A 285 -29.59 -8.76 -29.19
N ASP A 286 -29.87 -8.12 -30.33
CA ASP A 286 -28.82 -7.70 -31.26
C ASP A 286 -27.97 -6.57 -30.68
N ASP A 287 -28.58 -5.62 -29.98
CA ASP A 287 -27.87 -4.57 -29.24
C ASP A 287 -26.98 -5.16 -28.14
N GLN A 288 -27.46 -6.18 -27.42
CA GLN A 288 -26.66 -6.88 -26.40
C GLN A 288 -25.44 -7.56 -27.02
N LYS A 289 -25.61 -8.25 -28.16
CA LYS A 289 -24.50 -8.89 -28.89
C LYS A 289 -23.50 -7.86 -29.42
N ALA A 290 -23.99 -6.76 -30.00
CA ALA A 290 -23.14 -5.68 -30.51
C ALA A 290 -22.33 -5.03 -29.37
N ALA A 291 -22.98 -4.72 -28.24
CA ALA A 291 -22.31 -4.19 -27.06
C ALA A 291 -21.28 -5.16 -26.47
N ALA A 292 -21.57 -6.47 -26.46
CA ALA A 292 -20.63 -7.49 -25.98
C ALA A 292 -19.42 -7.72 -26.91
N ARG A 293 -19.53 -7.39 -28.20
CA ARG A 293 -18.41 -7.41 -29.14
C ARG A 293 -17.46 -6.23 -28.93
N ALA A 294 -17.96 -5.09 -28.48
CA ALA A 294 -17.12 -3.94 -28.14
C ALA A 294 -16.32 -4.19 -26.85
N LEU A 295 -15.06 -3.75 -26.84
CA LEU A 295 -14.27 -3.73 -25.62
C LEU A 295 -14.69 -2.55 -24.73
N PRO A 296 -14.90 -2.76 -23.42
CA PRO A 296 -15.15 -1.67 -22.50
C PRO A 296 -13.89 -0.80 -22.37
N PRO A 297 -14.02 0.53 -22.18
CA PRO A 297 -12.90 1.36 -21.80
C PRO A 297 -12.39 1.00 -20.40
N LEU A 298 -11.15 1.38 -20.07
CA LEU A 298 -10.65 1.29 -18.70
C LEU A 298 -11.52 2.15 -17.77
N ASP A 299 -11.79 1.66 -16.57
CA ASP A 299 -12.52 2.42 -15.57
C ASP A 299 -11.81 3.74 -15.24
N SER A 300 -12.60 4.81 -15.10
CA SER A 300 -12.07 6.15 -14.87
C SER A 300 -11.31 6.26 -13.54
N SER A 301 -11.72 5.50 -12.51
CA SER A 301 -11.04 5.48 -11.21
C SER A 301 -9.66 4.85 -11.35
N ALA A 302 -9.55 3.69 -12.01
CA ALA A 302 -8.28 3.03 -12.29
C ALA A 302 -7.33 3.95 -13.06
N ARG A 303 -7.84 4.64 -14.09
CA ARG A 303 -7.04 5.60 -14.87
C ARG A 303 -6.51 6.77 -14.04
N ASN A 304 -7.32 7.28 -13.12
CA ASN A 304 -6.97 8.46 -12.33
C ASN A 304 -6.04 8.13 -11.15
N LEU A 305 -6.27 6.98 -10.49
CA LEU A 305 -5.53 6.54 -9.32
C LEU A 305 -4.19 5.91 -9.70
N TYR A 306 -4.09 5.27 -10.85
CA TYR A 306 -2.86 4.63 -11.26
C TYR A 306 -1.72 5.65 -11.43
N ARG A 307 -0.61 5.36 -10.76
CA ARG A 307 0.67 6.06 -10.91
C ARG A 307 1.76 5.02 -10.94
N LYS A 308 2.62 5.07 -11.96
CA LYS A 308 3.76 4.15 -12.05
C LYS A 308 4.69 4.34 -10.85
N PRO A 309 5.02 3.28 -10.09
CA PRO A 309 6.05 3.34 -9.06
C PRO A 309 7.41 3.47 -9.76
N VAL A 310 8.26 4.34 -9.24
CA VAL A 310 9.59 4.60 -9.79
C VAL A 310 10.67 4.15 -8.82
N THR A 311 11.76 3.62 -9.35
CA THR A 311 12.93 3.26 -8.53
C THR A 311 13.75 4.50 -8.18
N LEU A 312 14.56 4.41 -7.13
CA LEU A 312 15.53 5.45 -6.75
C LEU A 312 16.50 5.77 -7.90
N THR A 313 16.85 4.77 -8.72
CA THR A 313 17.70 4.97 -9.91
C THR A 313 16.97 5.77 -10.99
N GLU A 314 15.69 5.49 -11.25
CA GLU A 314 14.87 6.25 -12.19
C GLU A 314 14.62 7.68 -11.70
N GLN A 315 14.41 7.86 -10.40
CA GLN A 315 14.29 9.19 -9.78
C GLN A 315 15.57 10.00 -9.95
N ARG A 316 16.75 9.42 -9.68
CA ARG A 316 18.04 10.08 -9.89
C ARG A 316 18.26 10.46 -11.34
N ALA A 317 18.04 9.52 -12.27
CA ALA A 317 18.18 9.78 -13.70
C ALA A 317 17.21 10.87 -14.21
N ARG A 318 16.05 11.02 -13.57
CA ARG A 318 15.11 12.11 -13.86
C ARG A 318 15.59 13.43 -13.29
N ALA A 319 16.04 13.45 -12.04
CA ALA A 319 16.60 14.63 -11.42
C ALA A 319 17.82 15.16 -12.20
N GLU A 320 18.70 14.28 -12.67
CA GLU A 320 19.84 14.62 -13.52
C GLU A 320 19.39 15.28 -14.83
N ARG A 321 18.40 14.71 -15.53
CA ARG A 321 17.84 15.32 -16.75
C ARG A 321 17.22 16.68 -16.46
N ASP A 322 16.40 16.78 -15.42
CA ASP A 322 15.74 18.04 -15.05
C ASP A 322 16.76 19.12 -14.64
N THR A 323 17.92 18.75 -14.09
CA THR A 323 19.01 19.71 -13.81
C THR A 323 19.73 20.17 -15.07
N VAL A 324 19.90 19.29 -16.06
CA VAL A 324 20.51 19.64 -17.36
C VAL A 324 19.57 20.55 -18.15
N ASP A 325 18.30 20.18 -18.26
CA ASP A 325 17.30 20.95 -18.99
C ASP A 325 17.11 22.35 -18.37
N ARG A 326 17.13 22.46 -17.02
CA ARG A 326 17.07 23.77 -16.34
C ARG A 326 18.32 24.63 -16.59
N TRP A 327 19.49 24.00 -16.67
CA TRP A 327 20.73 24.72 -16.97
C TRP A 327 20.77 25.23 -18.42
N GLU A 328 20.18 24.49 -19.36
CA GLU A 328 20.00 24.91 -20.75
C GLU A 328 18.96 26.05 -20.88
N ASP A 329 17.84 25.96 -20.16
CA ASP A 329 16.77 26.97 -20.14
C ASP A 329 17.19 28.30 -19.47
N GLU A 330 18.10 28.25 -18.49
CA GLU A 330 18.65 29.43 -17.80
C GLU A 330 19.82 30.10 -18.56
N GLY A 331 20.12 29.64 -19.78
CA GLY A 331 21.07 30.31 -20.68
C GLY A 331 22.54 30.04 -20.36
N GLY A 332 22.87 28.85 -19.85
CA GLY A 332 24.20 28.24 -19.76
C GLY A 332 25.40 29.18 -19.98
N HIS A 333 25.68 30.06 -19.02
CA HIS A 333 26.90 30.88 -19.06
C HIS A 333 28.01 30.20 -18.27
N CYS A 334 28.95 29.55 -18.98
CA CYS A 334 30.25 29.23 -18.42
C CYS A 334 31.09 30.52 -18.34
N PRO A 335 31.49 31.01 -17.15
CA PRO A 335 32.40 32.13 -17.05
C PRO A 335 33.78 31.67 -17.52
N GLY A 336 34.11 31.89 -18.80
CA GLY A 336 35.44 31.60 -19.35
C GLY A 336 35.52 31.25 -20.83
N ALA A 337 34.41 30.99 -21.53
CA ALA A 337 34.45 30.75 -22.97
C ALA A 337 34.03 32.01 -23.74
N HIS A 338 35.00 32.82 -24.18
CA HIS A 338 34.73 33.82 -25.19
C HIS A 338 34.27 33.12 -26.48
N PRO A 339 33.12 33.48 -27.08
CA PRO A 339 32.74 32.95 -28.36
C PRO A 339 33.69 33.50 -29.43
N ALA A 340 34.41 32.60 -30.12
CA ALA A 340 35.07 32.94 -31.36
C ALA A 340 33.99 33.41 -32.35
N VAL A 341 34.01 34.71 -32.68
CA VAL A 341 33.18 35.32 -33.70
C VAL A 341 33.61 34.74 -35.05
N ASN A 342 32.98 33.65 -35.46
CA ASN A 342 32.98 33.24 -36.86
C ASN A 342 31.72 33.82 -37.50
N SER A 343 31.90 34.99 -38.11
CA SER A 343 30.95 35.58 -39.04
C SER A 343 30.78 34.66 -40.25
N VAL A 344 29.74 33.82 -40.23
CA VAL A 344 29.22 33.16 -41.43
C VAL A 344 27.88 33.77 -41.75
N THR A 345 27.91 34.64 -42.74
CA THR A 345 26.76 35.23 -43.42
C THR A 345 25.92 34.11 -44.02
N SER A 346 24.67 33.96 -43.57
CA SER A 346 23.63 33.16 -44.27
C SER A 346 22.33 33.99 -44.32
N PRO A 347 21.61 33.97 -45.46
CA PRO A 347 20.52 34.91 -45.75
C PRO A 347 19.24 34.57 -44.98
N PRO A 348 18.27 35.51 -44.85
CA PRO A 348 17.16 35.35 -43.93
C PRO A 348 16.12 34.35 -44.45
N VAL A 349 15.92 33.27 -43.72
CA VAL A 349 14.73 32.43 -43.82
C VAL A 349 13.58 33.17 -43.14
N ARG A 350 12.61 33.63 -43.93
CA ARG A 350 11.34 34.20 -43.41
C ARG A 350 10.51 33.08 -42.77
N LEU A 351 10.48 33.04 -41.45
CA LEU A 351 9.48 32.29 -40.68
C LEU A 351 8.18 33.09 -40.67
N ILE A 352 7.19 32.64 -41.44
CA ILE A 352 5.80 33.07 -41.31
C ILE A 352 5.16 32.21 -40.21
N LEU A 353 4.98 32.78 -39.02
CA LEU A 353 4.12 32.24 -37.97
C LEU A 353 2.66 32.52 -38.33
N PRO A 354 1.75 31.52 -38.37
CA PRO A 354 0.33 31.82 -38.29
C PRO A 354 -0.04 32.09 -36.83
N LEU A 355 -0.43 33.34 -36.59
CA LEU A 355 -1.13 33.80 -35.39
C LEU A 355 -2.32 32.91 -35.07
N HIS A 356 -2.49 32.64 -33.77
CA HIS A 356 -3.76 32.25 -33.19
C HIS A 356 -4.88 33.20 -33.64
N ARG A 357 -5.94 32.64 -34.23
CA ARG A 357 -7.26 33.27 -34.24
C ARG A 357 -8.30 32.26 -33.79
N HIS A 358 -8.92 32.59 -32.68
CA HIS A 358 -10.23 32.10 -32.29
C HIS A 358 -11.23 32.40 -33.40
N THR A 359 -11.95 31.38 -33.86
CA THR A 359 -13.28 31.56 -34.46
C THR A 359 -14.14 30.37 -34.10
N ALA A 360 -15.18 30.66 -33.31
CA ALA A 360 -16.36 29.83 -33.15
C ALA A 360 -17.05 29.65 -34.51
N VAL A 361 -17.49 28.43 -34.83
CA VAL A 361 -18.58 28.18 -35.78
C VAL A 361 -19.40 27.00 -35.25
N GLN A 362 -20.70 27.26 -35.13
CA GLN A 362 -21.78 26.37 -34.74
C GLN A 362 -22.19 25.40 -35.89
N PRO A 363 -23.10 24.44 -35.65
CA PRO A 363 -23.23 23.20 -36.43
C PRO A 363 -24.20 23.31 -37.61
N ALA A 364 -24.05 22.44 -38.61
CA ALA A 364 -25.14 22.00 -39.49
C ALA A 364 -24.79 20.71 -40.25
N LEU A 365 -25.66 19.71 -40.07
CA LEU A 365 -26.30 18.87 -41.10
C LEU A 365 -25.40 18.27 -42.20
N TRP A 366 -25.18 16.95 -42.18
CA TRP A 366 -25.90 15.90 -42.92
C TRP A 366 -25.27 14.55 -42.58
#